data_AF-A0A3D3W7V1-F1
#
_entry.id   AF-A0A3D3W7V1-F1
#
_cell.length_a   1.000
_cell.length_b   1.000
_cell.length_c   1.000
_cell.angle_alpha   90.00
_cell.angle_beta   90.00
_cell.angle_gamma   90.00
#
_symmetry.space_group_name_H-M   'P 1'
#
loop_
_entity.id
_entity.type
_entity.pdbx_description
1 polymer ?
#
loop_
_entity_poly.entity_id
_entity_poly.type
_entity_poly.pdbx_seq_one_letter_code
_entity_poly.pdbx_strand_id
1 'polypeptide(L)' 'MAVAKSEGTGFVARTNRYFRSMVHEMKKVHWPSRRNTAVYTAVVVIACAFVSALIWIMDLGIGSLLNLIIK' A
#
# COMPACT_ATOMS: atom_id res chain seq x y z
N MET A 1 45.48 -27.09 -22.39
CA MET A 1 44.44 -26.36 -23.15
C MET A 1 43.91 -25.24 -22.27
N ALA A 2 43.64 -24.09 -22.88
CA ALA A 2 43.74 -22.77 -22.30
C ALA A 2 42.91 -22.51 -21.02
N VAL A 3 43.64 -22.13 -19.98
CA VAL A 3 43.41 -21.03 -19.03
C VAL A 3 41.94 -20.65 -18.77
N ALA A 4 41.51 -20.99 -17.55
CA ALA A 4 40.41 -20.35 -16.85
C ALA A 4 40.59 -18.82 -16.86
N LYS A 5 39.71 -18.11 -17.57
CA LYS A 5 39.64 -16.65 -17.54
C LYS A 5 38.60 -16.21 -16.52
N SER A 6 39.01 -16.11 -15.25
CA SER A 6 38.40 -15.14 -14.35
C SER A 6 39.25 -13.89 -14.41
N GLU A 7 38.71 -12.78 -14.91
CA GLU A 7 39.15 -11.45 -14.47
C GLU A 7 38.16 -10.37 -14.95
N GLY A 8 37.59 -9.67 -13.98
CA GLY A 8 36.87 -8.41 -14.19
C GLY A 8 35.36 -8.52 -14.35
N THR A 9 34.61 -9.03 -13.36
CA THR A 9 33.20 -8.62 -13.23
C THR A 9 33.18 -7.17 -12.78
N GLY A 10 33.33 -6.23 -13.71
CA GLY A 10 33.20 -4.80 -13.43
C GLY A 10 31.88 -4.54 -12.68
N PHE A 11 31.86 -3.50 -11.86
CA PHE A 11 30.69 -3.07 -11.06
C PHE A 11 29.36 -3.20 -11.85
N VAL A 12 29.39 -2.88 -13.14
CA VAL A 12 28.30 -3.04 -14.12
C VAL A 12 27.75 -4.48 -14.23
N ALA A 13 28.61 -5.50 -14.30
CA ALA A 13 28.20 -6.90 -14.38
C ALA A 13 27.58 -7.42 -13.08
N ARG A 14 27.98 -6.85 -11.93
CA ARG A 14 27.38 -7.16 -10.62
C ARG A 14 25.99 -6.55 -10.52
N THR A 15 25.88 -5.26 -10.83
CA THR A 15 24.62 -4.50 -10.83
C THR A 15 23.59 -5.08 -11.79
N ASN A 16 23.99 -5.46 -13.02
CA ASN A 16 23.08 -6.12 -13.97
C ASN A 16 22.50 -7.44 -13.41
N ARG A 17 23.32 -8.22 -12.70
CA ARG A 17 22.86 -9.46 -12.06
C ARG A 17 21.86 -9.18 -10.94
N TYR A 18 22.07 -8.12 -10.14
CA TYR A 18 21.12 -7.69 -9.10
C TYR A 18 19.78 -7.24 -9.69
N PHE A 19 19.78 -6.40 -10.72
CA PHE A 19 18.54 -5.97 -11.39
C PHE A 19 17.78 -7.15 -12.00
N ARG A 20 18.50 -8.10 -12.62
CA ARG A 20 17.89 -9.32 -13.16
C ARG A 20 17.23 -10.18 -12.07
N SER A 21 17.83 -10.26 -10.88
CA SER A 21 17.22 -10.92 -9.72
C SER A 21 16.00 -10.16 -9.19
N MET A 22 16.06 -8.82 -9.11
CA MET A 22 14.92 -7.98 -8.69
C MET A 22 13.72 -8.14 -9.63
N VAL A 23 13.95 -8.15 -10.95
CA VAL A 23 12.89 -8.37 -11.94
C VAL A 23 12.30 -9.77 -11.81
N HIS A 24 13.12 -10.79 -11.49
CA HIS A 24 12.63 -12.14 -11.24
C HIS A 24 11.71 -12.21 -10.03
N GLU A 25 12.03 -11.49 -8.95
CA GLU A 25 11.21 -11.45 -7.74
C GLU A 25 9.94 -10.63 -7.95
N MET A 26 10.03 -9.51 -8.68
CA MET A 26 8.88 -8.69 -9.05
C MET A 26 7.85 -9.46 -9.89
N LYS A 27 8.27 -10.45 -10.68
CA LYS A 27 7.36 -11.34 -11.40
C LYS A 27 6.60 -12.31 -10.50
N LYS A 28 7.07 -12.56 -9.27
CA LYS A 28 6.36 -13.36 -8.26
C LYS A 28 5.31 -12.54 -7.50
N VAL A 29 5.34 -11.21 -7.64
CA VAL A 29 4.32 -10.34 -7.04
C VAL A 29 3.02 -10.58 -7.77
N HIS A 30 2.03 -11.05 -7.03
CA HIS A 30 0.69 -11.26 -7.53
C HIS A 30 0.06 -9.88 -7.72
N TRP A 31 0.16 -9.34 -8.94
CA TRP A 31 -0.45 -8.06 -9.23
C TRP A 31 -1.96 -8.18 -9.11
N PRO A 32 -2.58 -7.34 -8.26
CA PRO A 32 -4.00 -7.46 -7.96
C PRO A 32 -4.82 -7.21 -9.23
N SER A 33 -5.80 -8.08 -9.46
CA SER A 33 -6.82 -7.86 -10.48
C SER A 33 -7.59 -6.58 -10.16
N ARG A 34 -8.01 -5.82 -11.19
CA ARG A 34 -8.77 -4.55 -11.03
C ARG A 34 -9.97 -4.70 -10.11
N ARG A 35 -10.60 -5.88 -10.11
CA ARG A 35 -11.72 -6.21 -9.22
C ARG A 35 -11.31 -6.26 -7.75
N ASN A 36 -10.16 -6.85 -7.44
CA ASN A 36 -9.70 -7.01 -6.05
C ASN A 36 -9.36 -5.64 -5.45
N THR A 37 -8.65 -4.80 -6.21
CA THR A 37 -8.35 -3.42 -5.79
C THR A 37 -9.62 -2.65 -5.51
N ALA A 38 -10.62 -2.72 -6.39
CA ALA A 38 -11.90 -2.04 -6.19
C ALA A 38 -12.63 -2.52 -4.93
N VAL A 39 -12.64 -3.84 -4.66
CA VAL A 39 -13.27 -4.40 -3.45
C VAL A 39 -12.55 -3.93 -2.19
N TYR A 40 -11.23 -3.99 -2.15
CA TYR A 40 -10.48 -3.54 -0.98
C TYR A 40 -10.65 -2.04 -0.71
N THR A 41 -10.63 -1.21 -1.75
CA THR A 41 -10.90 0.22 -1.60
C THR A 41 -12.35 0.47 -1.15
N ALA A 42 -13.33 -0.26 -1.68
CA ALA A 42 -14.73 -0.12 -1.28
C ALA A 42 -14.94 -0.44 0.21
N VAL A 43 -14.31 -1.51 0.72
CA VAL A 43 -14.36 -1.85 2.15
C VAL A 43 -13.82 -0.70 3.01
N VAL A 44 -12.69 -0.10 2.62
CA VAL A 44 -12.11 1.04 3.35
C VAL A 44 -13.04 2.25 3.33
N VAL A 45 -13.63 2.58 2.17
CA VAL A 45 -14.57 3.71 2.05
C VAL A 45 -15.79 3.52 2.95
N ILE A 46 -16.34 2.30 2.99
CA ILE A 46 -17.48 1.97 3.86
C ILE A 46 -17.09 2.11 5.34
N ALA A 47 -15.92 1.62 5.73
CA ALA A 47 -15.42 1.72 7.10
C ALA A 47 -15.22 3.19 7.53
N CYS A 48 -14.61 4.01 6.68
CA CYS A 48 -14.44 5.44 6.92
C CYS A 48 -15.80 6.16 7.01
N ALA A 49 -16.74 5.87 6.12
CA ALA A 49 -18.08 6.46 6.15
C ALA A 49 -18.80 6.13 7.46
N PHE A 50 -18.72 4.88 7.92
CA PHE A 50 -19.32 4.45 9.19
C PHE A 50 -18.74 5.20 10.39
N VAL A 51 -17.40 5.27 10.50
CA VAL A 51 -16.75 6.00 11.59
C VAL A 51 -17.09 7.48 11.55
N SER A 52 -17.09 8.09 10.35
CA SER A 52 -17.44 9.50 10.19
C SER A 52 -18.87 9.80 10.61
N ALA A 53 -19.82 8.91 10.28
CA ALA A 53 -21.22 9.05 10.67
C ALA A 53 -21.40 8.94 12.20
N LEU A 54 -20.68 8.02 12.85
CA LEU A 54 -20.71 7.90 14.31
C LEU A 54 -20.21 9.17 14.99
N ILE A 55 -19.06 9.69 14.58
CA ILE A 55 -18.48 10.92 15.12
C ILE A 55 -19.46 12.08 14.91
N TRP A 56 -20.01 12.22 13.70
CA TRP A 56 -20.97 13.28 13.38
C TRP A 56 -22.21 13.25 14.29
N ILE A 57 -22.77 12.06 14.56
CA ILE A 57 -23.90 11.91 15.48
C ILE A 57 -23.50 12.32 16.90
N MET A 58 -22.31 11.94 17.36
CA MET A 58 -21.82 12.32 18.69
C MET A 58 -21.62 13.85 18.80
N ASP A 59 -21.05 14.48 17.78
CA ASP A 59 -20.86 15.94 17.74
C ASP A 59 -22.20 16.70 17.78
N LEU A 60 -23.21 16.21 17.04
CA LEU A 60 -24.56 16.79 17.08
C LEU A 60 -25.22 16.62 18.46
N GLY A 61 -25.03 15.46 19.10
CA GLY A 61 -25.56 15.18 20.43
C GLY A 61 -24.94 16.09 21.50
N ILE A 62 -23.61 16.20 21.51
CA ILE A 62 -22.88 17.04 22.45
C ILE A 62 -23.17 18.53 22.18
N GLY A 63 -23.18 18.96 20.91
CA GLY A 63 -23.49 20.34 20.53
C GLY A 63 -24.91 20.76 20.93
N SER A 64 -25.89 19.86 20.80
CA SER A 64 -27.26 20.11 21.25
C SER A 64 -27.36 20.18 22.77
N LEU A 65 -26.64 19.31 23.49
CA LEU A 65 -26.63 19.28 24.95
C LEU A 65 -25.97 20.54 25.54
N LEU A 66 -24.88 21.02 24.93
CA LEU A 66 -24.21 22.26 25.34
C LEU A 66 -25.10 23.49 25.11
N ASN A 67 -25.83 23.55 23.99
CA ASN A 67 -26.79 24.63 23.74
C ASN A 67 -27.94 24.66 24.75
N LEU A 68 -28.34 23.50 25.28
CA LEU A 68 -29.38 23.40 26.31
C LEU A 68 -28.87 23.85 27.70
N ILE A 69 -27.58 23.69 27.99
CA ILE A 69 -26.96 24.06 29.28
C ILE A 69 -26.54 25.54 29.32
N ILE A 70 -26.10 26.11 28.19
CA ILE A 70 -25.65 27.51 28.11
C ILE A 70 -26.84 28.48 28.01
N LYS A 71 -28.03 27.98 27.69
CA LYS A 71 -29.28 28.74 27.73
C LYS A 71 -29.96 28.62 29.09
#